data_AF-A0A917PMV1-F1
#
_entry.id   AF-A0A917PMV1-F1
#
_cell.length_a   1.000
_cell.length_b   1.000
_cell.length_c   1.000
_cell.angle_alpha   90.00
_cell.angle_beta   90.00
_cell.angle_gamma   90.00
#
_symmetry.space_group_name_H-M   'P 1'
#
loop_
_entity.id
_entity.type
_entity.pdbx_description
1 polymer ?
#
loop_
_entity_poly.entity_id
_entity_poly.type
_entity_poly.pdbx_seq_one_letter_code
_entity_poly.pdbx_strand_id
1 'polypeptide(L)'
;MPARYSEGMTDTLRMVRDTSVEIETLLTRLGAVGAGMGEKAQSLGAALPDDVQRDLKQVSFLRNRVMHDGIDLDPEDERRFRTCAARAVEGLNALRFGGGPGPARAAAPSGWVVPPAPGAGRTPDGSVEGAFASFIDAVTKKYAVFTGRARRREFWMFTLFLLLLTIVAAVLDGILFSDLGDGRGSGPLGAVVSLGLLLPQLGITTRRLHDTGRSGWWQLIAFVPLAGLIVLLVFLATEGTPSSNRWGENPKQALGRANGAY
;
A
#
# COMPACT_ATOMS: atom_id res chain seq x y z
N MET A 1 -12.03 -32.61 25.96
CA MET A 1 -11.11 -31.54 26.43
C MET A 1 -11.29 -30.28 25.55
N PRO A 2 -12.13 -29.29 25.94
CA PRO A 2 -12.18 -28.00 25.24
C PRO A 2 -11.80 -26.77 26.09
N ALA A 3 -11.75 -26.89 27.42
CA ALA A 3 -11.62 -25.73 28.32
C ALA A 3 -10.25 -25.01 28.24
N ARG A 4 -9.14 -25.74 28.09
CA ARG A 4 -7.80 -25.12 28.06
C ARG A 4 -7.52 -24.28 26.82
N TYR A 5 -8.17 -24.58 25.69
CA TYR A 5 -7.96 -23.84 24.43
C TYR A 5 -8.71 -22.50 24.43
N SER A 6 -9.92 -22.45 25.01
CA SER A 6 -10.68 -21.20 25.15
C SER A 6 -10.09 -20.26 26.20
N GLU A 7 -9.50 -20.81 27.26
CA GLU A 7 -8.90 -20.04 28.35
C GLU A 7 -7.63 -19.30 27.88
N GLY A 8 -6.74 -20.00 27.15
CA GLY A 8 -5.52 -19.39 26.57
C GLY A 8 -5.80 -18.27 25.57
N MET A 9 -6.77 -18.46 24.66
CA MET A 9 -7.18 -17.42 23.70
C MET A 9 -7.71 -16.16 24.41
N THR A 10 -8.48 -16.35 25.48
CA THR A 10 -9.07 -15.24 26.26
C THR A 10 -7.99 -14.44 26.99
N ASP A 11 -6.95 -15.11 27.48
CA ASP A 11 -5.81 -14.48 28.15
C ASP A 11 -4.92 -13.72 27.15
N THR A 12 -4.64 -14.27 25.98
CA THR A 12 -3.91 -13.59 24.90
C THR A 12 -4.63 -12.31 24.46
N LEU A 13 -5.95 -12.39 24.25
CA LEU A 13 -6.77 -11.25 23.87
C LEU A 13 -6.74 -10.15 24.93
N ARG A 14 -6.88 -10.52 26.20
CA ARG A 14 -6.84 -9.58 27.33
C ARG A 14 -5.47 -8.89 27.40
N MET A 15 -4.39 -9.67 27.35
CA MET A 15 -3.02 -9.16 27.36
C MET A 15 -2.78 -8.17 26.21
N VAL A 16 -3.11 -8.56 24.98
CA VAL A 16 -2.89 -7.71 23.79
C VAL A 16 -3.69 -6.42 23.88
N ARG A 17 -4.95 -6.49 24.31
CA ARG A 17 -5.82 -5.33 24.47
C ARG A 17 -5.29 -4.37 25.54
N ASP A 18 -4.97 -4.88 26.72
CA ASP A 18 -4.60 -4.04 27.87
C ASP A 18 -3.25 -3.33 27.61
N THR A 19 -2.26 -4.05 27.06
CA THR A 19 -0.98 -3.48 26.61
C THR A 19 -1.17 -2.43 25.52
N SER A 20 -2.14 -2.65 24.61
CA SER A 20 -2.41 -1.70 23.54
C SER A 20 -3.00 -0.39 24.06
N VAL A 21 -3.91 -0.46 25.03
CA VAL A 21 -4.50 0.71 25.69
C VAL A 21 -3.44 1.51 26.45
N GLU A 22 -2.50 0.84 27.12
CA GLU A 22 -1.40 1.48 27.83
C GLU A 22 -0.53 2.31 26.87
N ILE A 23 -0.04 1.70 25.79
CA ILE A 23 0.80 2.37 24.80
C ILE A 23 0.05 3.54 24.14
N GLU A 24 -1.23 3.37 23.79
CA GLU A 24 -2.04 4.45 23.22
C GLU A 24 -2.20 5.63 24.18
N THR A 25 -2.32 5.35 25.48
CA THR A 25 -2.39 6.36 26.53
C THR A 25 -1.07 7.11 26.65
N LEU A 26 0.06 6.41 26.59
CA LEU A 26 1.40 7.03 26.61
C LEU A 26 1.61 7.93 25.40
N LEU A 27 1.27 7.45 24.20
CA LEU A 27 1.36 8.25 22.97
C LEU A 27 0.50 9.51 23.06
N THR A 28 -0.76 9.39 23.51
CA THR A 28 -1.64 10.55 23.69
C THR A 28 -1.07 11.56 24.70
N ARG A 29 -0.44 11.08 25.79
CA ARG A 29 0.22 11.96 26.77
C ARG A 29 1.45 12.67 26.20
N LEU A 30 2.11 12.11 25.19
CA LEU A 30 3.19 12.75 24.43
C LEU A 30 2.68 13.74 23.36
N GLY A 31 1.36 13.96 23.27
CA GLY A 31 0.75 14.88 22.30
C GLY A 31 0.42 14.23 20.95
N ALA A 32 0.43 12.89 20.87
CA ALA A 32 0.06 12.20 19.65
C ALA A 32 -1.42 12.39 19.27
N VAL A 33 -1.68 12.53 17.97
CA VAL A 33 -3.01 12.69 17.39
C VAL A 33 -3.34 11.48 16.51
N GLY A 34 -4.56 10.95 16.60
CA GLY A 34 -5.00 9.81 15.78
C GLY A 34 -6.00 8.91 16.50
N ALA A 35 -6.72 8.10 15.72
CA ALA A 35 -7.79 7.21 16.19
C ALA A 35 -7.26 5.91 16.83
N GLY A 36 -5.99 5.55 16.61
CA GLY A 36 -5.39 4.36 17.19
C GLY A 36 -3.87 4.42 17.25
N MET A 37 -3.25 3.41 17.89
CA MET A 37 -1.81 3.35 18.17
C MET A 37 -0.91 3.68 16.98
N GLY A 38 -1.19 3.11 15.81
CA GLY A 38 -0.38 3.33 14.61
C GLY A 38 -0.41 4.78 14.12
N GLU A 39 -1.59 5.42 14.11
CA GLU A 39 -1.74 6.83 13.74
C GLU A 39 -1.09 7.75 14.77
N LYS A 40 -1.29 7.45 16.06
CA LYS A 40 -0.68 8.20 17.16
C LYS A 40 0.85 8.13 17.09
N ALA A 41 1.44 6.95 16.91
CA ALA A 41 2.88 6.81 16.73
C ALA A 41 3.41 7.57 15.51
N GLN A 42 2.67 7.55 14.38
CA GLN A 42 3.03 8.29 13.17
C GLN A 42 2.95 9.80 13.35
N SER A 43 1.98 10.31 14.12
CA SER A 43 1.83 11.74 14.37
C SER A 43 3.02 12.34 15.12
N LEU A 44 3.68 11.55 15.98
CA LEU A 44 4.91 11.95 16.65
C LEU A 44 6.13 11.85 15.72
N GLY A 45 6.13 10.90 14.78
CA GLY A 45 7.12 10.79 13.71
C GLY A 45 8.56 10.84 14.23
N ALA A 46 9.32 11.84 13.78
CA ALA A 46 10.72 12.04 14.16
C ALA A 46 10.95 12.36 15.65
N ALA A 47 9.90 12.66 16.43
CA ALA A 47 10.00 12.82 17.88
C ALA A 47 10.18 11.48 18.62
N LEU A 48 9.90 10.35 17.96
CA LEU A 48 10.13 9.01 18.50
C LEU A 48 11.47 8.45 18.00
N PRO A 49 12.30 7.86 18.88
CA PRO A 49 13.47 7.08 18.49
C PRO A 49 13.12 5.93 17.53
N ASP A 50 14.05 5.60 16.62
CA ASP A 50 13.82 4.60 15.56
C ASP A 50 13.54 3.18 16.10
N ASP A 51 14.12 2.83 17.24
CA ASP A 51 13.88 1.59 17.98
C ASP A 51 12.46 1.55 18.54
N VAL A 52 12.00 2.64 19.17
CA VAL A 52 10.63 2.77 19.67
C VAL A 52 9.62 2.69 18.52
N GLN A 53 9.89 3.36 17.39
CA GLN A 53 9.05 3.26 16.21
C GLN A 53 8.97 1.83 15.65
N ARG A 54 10.09 1.10 15.66
CA ARG A 54 10.15 -0.29 15.19
C ARG A 54 9.32 -1.20 16.09
N ASP A 55 9.48 -1.07 17.40
CA ASP A 55 8.75 -1.88 18.38
C ASP A 55 7.25 -1.59 18.35
N LEU A 56 6.83 -0.33 18.23
CA LEU A 56 5.42 0.05 18.05
C LEU A 56 4.79 -0.54 16.78
N LYS A 57 5.54 -0.64 15.69
CA LYS A 57 5.08 -1.29 14.46
C LYS A 57 4.85 -2.79 14.66
N GLN A 58 5.76 -3.47 15.35
CA GLN A 58 5.62 -4.91 15.66
C GLN A 58 4.43 -5.18 16.58
N VAL A 59 4.26 -4.36 17.63
CA VAL A 59 3.10 -4.43 18.54
C VAL A 59 1.80 -4.21 17.76
N SER A 60 1.73 -3.18 16.91
CA SER A 60 0.54 -2.90 16.10
C SER A 60 0.22 -4.03 15.12
N PHE A 61 1.24 -4.66 14.52
CA PHE A 61 1.05 -5.77 13.59
C PHE A 61 0.45 -7.00 14.29
N LEU A 62 1.08 -7.44 15.38
CA LEU A 62 0.62 -8.60 16.14
C LEU A 62 -0.74 -8.35 16.80
N ARG A 63 -0.98 -7.14 17.31
CA ARG A 63 -2.30 -6.74 17.83
C ARG A 63 -3.38 -6.84 16.76
N ASN A 64 -3.14 -6.33 15.55
CA ASN A 64 -4.14 -6.37 14.49
C ASN A 64 -4.47 -7.82 14.09
N ARG A 65 -3.46 -8.70 14.04
CA ARG A 65 -3.66 -10.12 13.75
C ARG A 65 -4.54 -10.83 14.80
N VAL A 66 -4.39 -10.47 16.07
CA VAL A 66 -5.22 -11.01 17.17
C VAL A 66 -6.62 -10.38 17.18
N MET A 67 -6.71 -9.06 17.09
CA MET A 67 -7.95 -8.31 17.30
C MET A 67 -8.87 -8.28 16.09
N HIS A 68 -8.32 -8.32 14.86
CA HIS A 68 -9.10 -8.28 13.62
C HIS A 68 -9.22 -9.65 12.96
N ASP A 69 -8.12 -10.41 12.86
CA ASP A 69 -8.15 -11.70 12.16
C ASP A 69 -8.61 -12.85 13.09
N GLY A 70 -8.73 -12.60 14.40
CA GLY A 70 -9.13 -13.60 15.40
C GLY A 70 -8.12 -14.75 15.52
N ILE A 71 -6.88 -14.51 15.10
CA ILE A 71 -5.81 -15.51 15.09
C ILE A 71 -5.10 -15.50 16.44
N ASP A 72 -5.01 -16.66 17.10
CA ASP A 72 -4.23 -16.80 18.33
C ASP A 72 -2.74 -16.59 18.05
N LEU A 73 -2.03 -16.02 19.02
CA LEU A 73 -0.57 -15.93 18.92
C LEU A 73 0.04 -17.28 19.26
N ASP A 74 0.95 -17.75 18.41
CA ASP A 74 1.80 -18.84 18.83
C ASP A 74 2.76 -18.37 19.96
N PRO A 75 3.36 -19.29 20.74
CA PRO A 75 4.21 -18.91 21.86
C PRO A 75 5.44 -18.06 21.49
N GLU A 76 5.88 -18.08 20.23
CA GLU A 76 6.99 -17.26 19.76
C GLU A 76 6.53 -15.83 19.44
N ASP A 77 5.42 -15.70 18.72
CA ASP A 77 4.77 -14.42 18.43
C ASP A 77 4.29 -13.74 19.73
N GLU A 78 3.82 -14.50 20.73
CA GLU A 78 3.49 -13.98 22.06
C GLU A 78 4.73 -13.41 22.78
N ARG A 79 5.85 -14.16 22.78
CA ARG A 79 7.12 -13.67 23.36
C ARG A 79 7.62 -12.41 22.63
N ARG A 80 7.52 -12.38 21.30
CA ARG A 80 7.87 -11.22 20.47
C ARG A 80 7.00 -10.02 20.81
N PHE A 81 5.68 -10.21 20.92
CA PHE A 81 4.74 -9.16 21.33
C PHE A 81 5.13 -8.57 22.68
N ARG A 82 5.32 -9.42 23.70
CA ARG A 82 5.69 -8.97 25.06
C ARG A 82 7.01 -8.20 25.06
N THR A 83 8.02 -8.68 24.32
CA THR A 83 9.35 -8.05 24.27
C THR A 83 9.29 -6.69 23.58
N CYS A 84 8.65 -6.59 22.41
CA CYS A 84 8.50 -5.32 21.70
C CYS A 84 7.62 -4.34 22.48
N ALA A 85 6.54 -4.81 23.10
CA ALA A 85 5.69 -3.97 23.93
C ALA A 85 6.45 -3.38 25.13
N ALA A 86 7.23 -4.20 25.84
CA ALA A 86 8.03 -3.72 26.96
C ALA A 86 9.02 -2.64 26.54
N ARG A 87 9.75 -2.85 25.44
CA ARG A 87 10.71 -1.85 24.90
C ARG A 87 10.02 -0.57 24.43
N ALA A 88 8.87 -0.69 23.77
CA ALA A 88 8.10 0.46 23.34
C ALA A 88 7.61 1.29 24.54
N VAL A 89 7.08 0.63 25.58
CA VAL A 89 6.63 1.30 26.82
C VAL A 89 7.81 1.97 27.53
N GLU A 90 8.95 1.30 27.63
CA GLU A 90 10.17 1.85 28.23
C GLU A 90 10.64 3.09 27.49
N GLY A 91 10.76 3.02 26.16
CA GLY A 91 11.18 4.16 25.34
C GLY A 91 10.20 5.33 25.36
N LEU A 92 8.88 5.06 25.36
CA LEU A 92 7.86 6.11 25.50
C LEU A 92 7.92 6.77 26.88
N ASN A 93 8.17 6.01 27.95
CA ASN A 93 8.37 6.56 29.28
C ASN A 93 9.67 7.36 29.38
N ALA A 94 10.76 6.92 28.74
CA ALA A 94 12.01 7.67 28.70
C ALA A 94 11.83 9.05 28.04
N LEU A 95 11.05 9.13 26.95
CA LEU A 95 10.67 10.40 26.31
C LEU A 95 9.80 11.29 27.20
N ARG A 96 8.95 10.69 28.02
CA ARG A 96 8.08 11.42 28.95
C ARG A 96 8.84 12.05 30.11
N PHE A 97 9.88 11.38 30.61
CA PHE A 97 10.62 11.79 31.81
C PHE A 97 11.99 12.43 31.53
N GLY A 98 12.39 12.56 30.26
CA GLY A 98 13.52 13.41 29.86
C GLY A 98 14.91 12.95 30.30
N GLY A 99 15.15 11.64 30.53
CA GLY A 99 16.39 11.14 31.13
C GLY A 99 17.06 9.94 30.44
N GLY A 100 17.65 10.13 29.25
CA GLY A 100 18.78 9.38 28.62
C GLY A 100 18.69 7.85 28.40
N PRO A 101 19.60 7.20 27.64
CA PRO A 101 20.77 7.70 26.89
C PRO A 101 20.58 7.67 25.34
N GLY A 102 21.39 8.46 24.64
CA GLY A 102 21.47 8.46 23.17
C GLY A 102 21.94 7.12 22.57
N PRO A 103 21.75 6.93 21.25
CA PRO A 103 21.67 5.60 20.64
C PRO A 103 23.03 4.88 20.67
N ALA A 104 23.11 3.82 21.48
CA ALA A 104 24.08 2.77 21.25
C ALA A 104 23.70 2.09 19.94
N ARG A 105 24.53 2.34 18.92
CA ARG A 105 24.51 1.76 17.59
C ARG A 105 24.65 0.23 17.67
N ALA A 106 23.55 -0.46 17.97
CA ALA A 106 23.48 -1.91 17.83
C ALA A 106 23.39 -2.23 16.34
N ALA A 107 24.49 -2.75 15.81
CA ALA A 107 24.56 -3.32 14.47
C ALA A 107 23.39 -4.29 14.26
N ALA A 108 22.64 -4.10 13.17
CA ALA A 108 21.60 -5.03 12.77
C ALA A 108 22.21 -6.43 12.62
N PRO A 109 21.54 -7.51 13.09
CA PRO A 109 21.99 -8.86 12.78
C PRO A 109 21.99 -9.03 11.26
N SER A 110 23.17 -9.30 10.71
CA SER A 110 23.40 -9.66 9.31
C SER A 110 22.62 -10.94 9.00
N GLY A 111 21.45 -10.82 8.38
CA GLY A 111 20.65 -11.99 8.00
C GLY A 111 19.21 -11.74 7.61
N TRP A 112 18.60 -10.60 7.99
CA TRP A 112 17.23 -10.28 7.58
C TRP A 112 17.20 -9.57 6.23
N VAL A 113 17.21 -10.37 5.15
CA VAL A 113 16.77 -9.92 3.82
C VAL A 113 15.24 -9.85 3.84
N VAL A 114 14.68 -8.64 3.82
CA VAL A 114 13.25 -8.47 3.52
C VAL A 114 13.07 -8.86 2.04
N PRO A 115 12.28 -9.90 1.70
CA PRO A 115 12.03 -10.20 0.31
C PRO A 115 11.34 -8.99 -0.34
N PRO A 116 11.78 -8.54 -1.52
CA PRO A 116 11.12 -7.44 -2.20
C PRO A 116 9.66 -7.81 -2.44
N ALA A 117 8.75 -6.88 -2.15
CA ALA A 117 7.34 -7.04 -2.50
C ALA A 117 7.23 -7.48 -3.98
N PRO A 118 6.46 -8.54 -4.29
CA PRO A 118 6.35 -9.00 -5.67
C PRO A 118 5.72 -7.88 -6.51
N GLY A 119 6.52 -7.31 -7.42
CA GLY A 119 6.06 -6.29 -8.37
C GLY A 119 6.55 -4.87 -8.14
N ALA A 120 7.61 -4.64 -7.34
CA ALA A 120 8.40 -3.41 -7.43
C ALA A 120 9.19 -3.39 -8.75
N GLY A 121 8.46 -3.14 -9.85
CA GLY A 121 8.99 -3.00 -11.20
C GLY A 121 10.10 -1.95 -11.22
N ARG A 122 11.30 -2.43 -11.56
CA ARG A 122 12.50 -1.67 -11.84
C ARG A 122 12.20 -0.73 -13.02
N THR A 123 12.28 0.59 -12.81
CA THR A 123 12.97 1.50 -13.76
C THR A 123 13.06 2.92 -13.16
N PRO A 124 14.30 3.41 -12.95
CA PRO A 124 14.57 4.78 -12.51
C PRO A 124 14.52 5.83 -13.63
N ASP A 125 14.63 5.46 -14.90
CA ASP A 125 14.86 6.46 -15.95
C ASP A 125 13.57 6.86 -16.68
N GLY A 126 13.54 8.08 -17.20
CA GLY A 126 12.43 8.64 -17.98
C GLY A 126 12.15 7.94 -19.32
N SER A 127 12.83 6.82 -19.66
CA SER A 127 12.78 6.23 -20.99
C SER A 127 11.42 5.63 -21.38
N VAL A 128 11.24 5.49 -22.69
CA VAL A 128 10.12 4.77 -23.31
C VAL A 128 10.21 3.27 -22.99
N GLU A 129 11.41 2.70 -22.91
CA GLU A 129 11.62 1.27 -22.60
C GLU A 129 11.10 0.90 -21.20
N GLY A 130 11.41 1.71 -20.19
CA GLY A 130 10.91 1.50 -18.83
C GLY A 130 9.39 1.64 -18.72
N ALA A 131 8.81 2.53 -19.52
CA ALA A 131 7.37 2.68 -19.62
C ALA A 131 6.72 1.46 -20.28
N PHE A 132 7.30 0.95 -21.36
CA PHE A 132 6.83 -0.25 -22.05
C PHE A 132 6.92 -1.48 -21.15
N ALA A 133 8.03 -1.67 -20.44
CA ALA A 133 8.18 -2.75 -19.46
C ALA A 133 7.11 -2.67 -18.36
N SER A 134 6.80 -1.46 -17.87
CA SER A 134 5.73 -1.25 -16.90
C SER A 134 4.34 -1.61 -17.45
N PHE A 135 4.09 -1.33 -18.74
CA PHE A 135 2.86 -1.73 -19.41
C PHE A 135 2.75 -3.25 -19.52
N ILE A 136 3.82 -3.94 -19.95
CA ILE A 136 3.85 -5.40 -20.00
C ILE A 136 3.63 -6.01 -18.61
N ASP A 137 4.29 -5.49 -17.58
CA ASP A 137 4.08 -5.94 -16.20
C ASP A 137 2.63 -5.72 -15.72
N ALA A 138 2.00 -4.63 -16.14
CA ALA A 138 0.60 -4.36 -15.82
C ALA A 138 -0.36 -5.40 -16.43
N VAL A 139 -0.12 -5.80 -17.69
CA VAL A 139 -0.99 -6.75 -18.41
C VAL A 139 -0.62 -8.21 -18.19
N THR A 140 0.58 -8.52 -17.68
CA THR A 140 1.01 -9.91 -17.43
C THR A 140 1.02 -10.26 -15.95
N LYS A 141 1.65 -9.43 -15.11
CA LYS A 141 1.88 -9.72 -13.68
C LYS A 141 0.83 -9.08 -12.77
N LYS A 142 0.33 -7.90 -13.14
CA LYS A 142 -0.65 -7.14 -12.34
C LYS A 142 -2.05 -7.10 -12.98
N TYR A 143 -2.38 -8.13 -13.75
CA TYR A 143 -3.57 -8.19 -14.59
C TYR A 143 -4.87 -7.94 -13.82
N ALA A 144 -5.03 -8.55 -12.65
CA ALA A 144 -6.20 -8.39 -11.77
C ALA A 144 -5.78 -7.97 -10.35
N VAL A 145 -4.77 -7.11 -10.24
CA VAL A 145 -4.26 -6.64 -8.94
C VAL A 145 -4.81 -5.25 -8.63
N PHE A 146 -5.68 -5.18 -7.62
CA PHE A 146 -6.35 -3.95 -7.17
C PHE A 146 -5.72 -3.35 -5.91
N THR A 147 -4.74 -4.02 -5.30
CA THR A 147 -4.08 -3.57 -4.07
C THR A 147 -2.82 -2.77 -4.39
N GLY A 148 -2.39 -1.93 -3.43
CA GLY A 148 -1.20 -1.10 -3.60
C GLY A 148 -1.47 0.26 -4.25
N ARG A 149 -0.38 0.90 -4.69
CA ARG A 149 -0.35 2.28 -5.21
C ARG A 149 0.33 2.33 -6.57
N ALA A 150 -0.20 3.16 -7.48
CA ALA A 150 0.39 3.42 -8.79
C ALA A 150 0.82 4.88 -8.91
N ARG A 151 2.04 5.09 -9.42
CA ARG A 151 2.57 6.45 -9.66
C ARG A 151 1.86 7.11 -10.84
N ARG A 152 1.83 8.45 -10.87
CA ARG A 152 1.33 9.23 -12.01
C ARG A 152 1.93 8.77 -13.34
N ARG A 153 3.26 8.63 -13.41
CA ARG A 153 3.94 8.21 -14.64
C ARG A 153 3.54 6.80 -15.09
N GLU A 154 3.48 5.85 -14.16
CA GLU A 154 3.03 4.47 -14.44
C GLU A 154 1.61 4.47 -15.03
N PHE A 155 0.70 5.24 -14.42
CA PHE A 155 -0.66 5.39 -14.90
C PHE A 155 -0.75 6.04 -16.29
N TRP A 156 -0.14 7.22 -16.48
CA TRP A 156 -0.25 7.95 -17.75
C TRP A 156 0.44 7.24 -18.92
N MET A 157 1.55 6.54 -18.67
CA MET A 157 2.17 5.73 -19.72
C MET A 157 1.33 4.50 -20.07
N PHE A 158 0.72 3.84 -19.09
CA PHE A 158 -0.23 2.76 -19.36
C PHE A 158 -1.41 3.26 -20.19
N THR A 159 -2.00 4.41 -19.83
CA THR A 159 -3.09 5.03 -20.59
C THR A 159 -2.66 5.37 -22.02
N LEU A 160 -1.43 5.86 -22.22
CA LEU A 160 -0.89 6.14 -23.55
C LEU A 160 -0.77 4.86 -24.40
N PHE A 161 -0.19 3.78 -23.86
CA PHE A 161 -0.09 2.52 -24.60
C PHE A 161 -1.45 1.91 -24.91
N LEU A 162 -2.39 1.99 -23.98
CA LEU A 162 -3.78 1.57 -24.20
C LEU A 162 -4.43 2.39 -25.33
N LEU A 163 -4.21 3.71 -25.36
CA LEU A 163 -4.69 4.59 -26.43
C LEU A 163 -4.08 4.20 -27.79
N LEU A 164 -2.77 3.97 -27.86
CA LEU A 164 -2.13 3.55 -29.10
C LEU A 164 -2.65 2.20 -29.59
N LEU A 165 -2.80 1.23 -28.69
CA LEU A 165 -3.31 -0.09 -29.02
C LEU A 165 -4.76 -0.05 -29.52
N THR A 166 -5.60 0.80 -28.93
CA THR A 166 -7.00 0.98 -29.37
C THR A 166 -7.08 1.68 -30.73
N ILE A 167 -6.20 2.64 -31.03
CA ILE A 167 -6.09 3.23 -32.38
C ILE A 167 -5.68 2.17 -33.40
N VAL A 168 -4.66 1.37 -33.10
CA VAL A 168 -4.20 0.29 -34.00
C VAL A 168 -5.33 -0.72 -34.24
N ALA A 169 -6.04 -1.13 -33.19
CA ALA A 169 -7.18 -2.04 -33.32
C ALA A 169 -8.29 -1.45 -34.20
N ALA A 170 -8.63 -0.18 -34.02
CA ALA A 170 -9.66 0.50 -34.83
C ALA A 170 -9.27 0.61 -36.31
N VAL A 171 -8.00 0.90 -36.61
CA VAL A 171 -7.49 0.93 -38.00
C VAL A 171 -7.54 -0.46 -38.62
N LEU A 172 -7.10 -1.50 -37.90
CA LEU A 172 -7.15 -2.88 -38.38
C LEU A 172 -8.58 -3.35 -38.60
N ASP A 173 -9.51 -2.99 -37.71
CA ASP A 173 -10.94 -3.27 -37.90
C ASP A 173 -11.48 -2.60 -39.16
N GLY A 174 -11.12 -1.34 -39.41
CA GLY A 174 -11.53 -0.62 -40.63
C GLY A 174 -10.97 -1.21 -41.93
N ILE A 175 -9.81 -1.87 -41.88
CA ILE A 175 -9.17 -2.50 -43.05
C ILE A 175 -9.65 -3.94 -43.27
N LEU A 176 -9.71 -4.74 -42.20
CA LEU A 176 -9.95 -6.19 -42.26
C LEU A 176 -11.42 -6.57 -42.13
N PHE A 177 -12.21 -5.71 -41.49
CA PHE A 177 -13.61 -5.97 -41.14
C PHE A 177 -14.52 -4.81 -41.60
N SER A 178 -14.15 -4.13 -42.69
CA SER A 178 -14.91 -3.01 -43.28
C SER A 178 -16.38 -3.35 -43.52
N ASP A 179 -16.66 -4.60 -43.88
CA ASP A 179 -18.00 -5.07 -44.26
C ASP A 179 -18.83 -5.55 -43.04
N LEU A 180 -18.17 -5.78 -41.91
CA LEU A 180 -18.79 -6.17 -40.63
C LEU A 180 -18.94 -4.97 -39.67
N GLY A 181 -18.23 -3.87 -39.94
CA GLY A 181 -18.23 -2.68 -39.11
C GLY A 181 -19.41 -1.76 -39.38
N ASP A 182 -19.93 -1.13 -38.34
CA ASP A 182 -20.98 -0.10 -38.41
C ASP A 182 -20.47 1.27 -38.90
N GLY A 183 -19.25 1.33 -39.46
CA GLY A 183 -18.58 2.56 -39.88
C GLY A 183 -18.11 3.46 -38.71
N ARG A 184 -18.29 3.04 -37.45
CA ARG A 184 -17.92 3.82 -36.25
C ARG A 184 -16.54 3.47 -35.68
N GLY A 185 -15.80 2.58 -36.34
CA GLY A 185 -14.48 2.13 -35.90
C GLY A 185 -14.50 1.09 -34.77
N SER A 186 -15.65 0.49 -34.48
CA SER A 186 -15.81 -0.60 -33.51
C SER A 186 -16.00 -1.93 -34.23
N GLY A 187 -14.90 -2.65 -34.47
CA GLY A 187 -14.93 -4.02 -34.99
C GLY A 187 -14.58 -5.07 -33.95
N PRO A 188 -14.52 -6.35 -34.36
CA PRO A 188 -14.28 -7.47 -33.44
C PRO A 188 -12.91 -7.40 -32.76
N LEU A 189 -11.87 -6.85 -33.39
CA LEU A 189 -10.55 -6.73 -32.75
C LEU A 189 -10.59 -5.71 -31.61
N GLY A 190 -11.19 -4.54 -31.84
CA GLY A 190 -11.39 -3.53 -30.81
C GLY A 190 -12.17 -4.06 -29.61
N ALA A 191 -13.20 -4.88 -29.85
CA ALA A 191 -13.98 -5.53 -28.79
C ALA A 191 -13.13 -6.50 -27.95
N VAL A 192 -12.35 -7.37 -28.59
CA VAL A 192 -11.46 -8.33 -27.90
C VAL A 192 -10.37 -7.62 -27.11
N VAL A 193 -9.73 -6.60 -27.69
CA VAL A 193 -8.72 -5.78 -27.01
C VAL A 193 -9.31 -5.09 -25.78
N SER A 194 -10.49 -4.48 -25.94
CA SER A 194 -11.17 -3.78 -24.83
C SER A 194 -11.53 -4.74 -23.71
N LEU A 195 -12.05 -5.93 -24.03
CA LEU A 195 -12.41 -6.93 -23.04
C LEU A 195 -11.17 -7.50 -22.33
N GLY A 196 -10.11 -7.80 -23.09
CA GLY A 196 -8.86 -8.32 -22.55
C GLY A 196 -8.14 -7.34 -21.62
N LEU A 197 -8.26 -6.03 -21.85
CA LEU A 197 -7.58 -5.00 -21.07
C LEU A 197 -8.46 -4.34 -20.00
N LEU A 198 -9.74 -4.73 -19.91
CA LEU A 198 -10.69 -4.21 -18.93
C LEU A 198 -10.16 -4.36 -17.50
N LEU A 199 -9.74 -5.58 -17.12
CA LEU A 199 -9.27 -5.85 -15.75
C LEU A 199 -7.97 -5.09 -15.40
N PRO A 200 -6.92 -5.10 -16.24
CA PRO A 200 -5.73 -4.27 -16.03
C PRO A 200 -6.04 -2.78 -15.88
N GLN A 201 -6.95 -2.26 -16.71
CA GLN A 201 -7.36 -0.85 -16.67
C GLN A 201 -8.06 -0.50 -15.35
N LEU A 202 -8.98 -1.35 -14.88
CA LEU A 202 -9.63 -1.15 -13.58
C LEU A 202 -8.62 -1.28 -12.43
N GLY A 203 -7.70 -2.23 -12.50
CA GLY A 203 -6.65 -2.47 -11.50
C GLY A 203 -5.72 -1.26 -11.34
N ILE A 204 -5.16 -0.74 -12.43
CA ILE A 204 -4.25 0.41 -12.36
C ILE A 204 -4.98 1.70 -11.96
N THR A 205 -6.23 1.90 -12.38
CA THR A 205 -7.06 3.04 -11.98
C THR A 205 -7.34 3.00 -10.48
N THR A 206 -7.68 1.82 -9.95
CA THR A 206 -7.86 1.61 -8.50
C THR A 206 -6.59 1.94 -7.71
N ARG A 207 -5.43 1.39 -8.13
CA ARG A 207 -4.12 1.68 -7.52
C ARG A 207 -3.74 3.16 -7.60
N ARG A 208 -4.17 3.86 -8.67
CA ARG A 208 -3.94 5.29 -8.84
C ARG A 208 -4.81 6.11 -7.89
N LEU A 209 -6.08 5.75 -7.72
CA LEU A 209 -6.97 6.39 -6.75
C LEU A 209 -6.48 6.19 -5.31
N HIS A 210 -6.01 4.98 -4.99
CA HIS A 210 -5.35 4.66 -3.71
C HIS A 210 -4.15 5.55 -3.41
N ASP A 211 -3.36 5.91 -4.43
CA ASP A 211 -2.21 6.80 -4.26
C ASP A 211 -2.62 8.20 -3.76
N THR A 212 -3.84 8.65 -4.09
CA THR A 212 -4.37 9.96 -3.68
C THR A 212 -5.27 9.92 -2.44
N GLY A 213 -5.32 8.80 -1.73
CA GLY A 213 -6.15 8.70 -0.52
C GLY A 213 -7.60 8.30 -0.76
N ARG A 214 -7.96 7.84 -1.97
CA ARG A 214 -9.36 7.52 -2.35
C ARG A 214 -9.54 6.01 -2.52
N SER A 215 -10.75 5.50 -2.29
CA SER A 215 -11.10 4.10 -2.63
C SER A 215 -11.18 3.90 -4.15
N GLY A 216 -10.93 2.66 -4.61
CA GLY A 216 -11.12 2.29 -6.03
C GLY A 216 -12.52 2.54 -6.58
N TRP A 217 -13.55 2.47 -5.72
CA TRP A 217 -14.94 2.74 -6.09
C TRP A 217 -15.19 4.13 -6.70
N TRP A 218 -14.31 5.11 -6.45
CA TRP A 218 -14.41 6.42 -7.09
C TRP A 218 -14.34 6.39 -8.61
N GLN A 219 -13.84 5.30 -9.23
CA GLN A 219 -13.89 5.13 -10.68
C GLN A 219 -15.31 5.09 -11.25
N LEU A 220 -16.32 4.72 -10.45
CA LEU A 220 -17.73 4.69 -10.87
C LEU A 220 -18.28 6.09 -11.17
N ILE A 221 -17.63 7.15 -10.69
CA ILE A 221 -18.05 8.52 -11.03
C ILE A 221 -17.94 8.79 -12.54
N ALA A 222 -17.17 8.00 -13.29
CA ALA A 222 -17.12 8.07 -14.75
C ALA A 222 -18.50 7.87 -15.42
N PHE A 223 -19.46 7.23 -14.74
CA PHE A 223 -20.83 7.08 -15.23
C PHE A 223 -21.67 8.37 -15.13
N VAL A 224 -21.19 9.40 -14.41
CA VAL A 224 -21.80 10.73 -14.41
C VAL A 224 -21.20 11.53 -15.57
N PRO A 225 -21.99 11.85 -16.62
CA PRO A 225 -21.47 12.50 -17.81
C PRO A 225 -20.85 13.85 -17.50
N LEU A 226 -19.75 14.17 -18.19
CA LEU A 226 -19.01 15.43 -18.13
C LEU A 226 -18.41 15.76 -16.74
N ALA A 227 -19.24 16.03 -15.73
CA ALA A 227 -18.79 16.38 -14.38
C ALA A 227 -18.00 15.24 -13.72
N GLY A 228 -18.49 14.00 -13.82
CA GLY A 228 -17.82 12.84 -13.25
C GLY A 228 -16.48 12.55 -13.92
N LEU A 229 -16.42 12.66 -15.24
CA LEU A 229 -15.17 12.52 -15.99
C LEU A 229 -14.13 13.57 -15.58
N ILE A 230 -14.55 14.85 -15.47
CA ILE A 230 -13.65 15.93 -15.05
C ILE A 230 -13.12 15.66 -13.64
N VAL A 231 -13.99 15.31 -12.69
CA VAL A 231 -13.59 15.01 -11.30
C VAL A 231 -12.62 13.83 -11.25
N LEU A 232 -12.91 12.76 -11.99
CA LEU A 232 -12.05 11.58 -12.05
C LEU A 232 -10.68 11.92 -12.65
N LEU A 233 -10.65 12.68 -13.74
CA LEU A 233 -9.39 13.15 -14.36
C LEU A 233 -8.56 13.98 -13.37
N VAL A 234 -9.19 14.89 -12.63
CA VAL A 234 -8.51 15.67 -11.58
C VAL A 234 -7.91 14.74 -10.53
N PHE A 235 -8.65 13.73 -10.06
CA PHE A 235 -8.13 12.77 -9.09
C PHE A 235 -6.93 11.98 -9.64
N LEU A 236 -7.02 11.52 -10.89
CA LEU A 236 -5.94 10.76 -11.53
C LEU A 236 -4.69 11.62 -11.77
N ALA A 237 -4.87 12.92 -12.03
CA ALA A 237 -3.79 13.90 -12.21
C ALA A 237 -3.19 14.46 -10.90
N THR A 238 -3.92 14.40 -9.78
CA THR A 238 -3.51 14.95 -8.46
C THR A 238 -2.28 14.24 -7.89
N GLU A 239 -1.52 14.85 -6.97
CA GLU A 239 -0.29 14.20 -6.47
C GLU A 239 -0.63 13.12 -5.46
N GLY A 240 0.17 12.05 -5.46
CA GLY A 240 0.04 11.02 -4.46
C GLY A 240 0.38 11.55 -3.07
N THR A 241 -0.13 10.90 -2.02
CA THR A 241 0.24 11.28 -0.66
C THR A 241 1.75 11.12 -0.47
N PRO A 242 2.45 12.14 0.07
CA PRO A 242 3.91 12.13 0.19
C PRO A 242 4.40 11.06 1.18
N SER A 243 3.58 10.71 2.18
CA SER A 243 3.83 9.62 3.12
C SER A 243 3.17 8.29 2.70
N SER A 244 3.51 7.21 3.41
CA SER A 244 2.75 5.97 3.39
C SER A 244 1.28 6.24 3.72
N ASN A 245 0.37 5.54 3.05
CA ASN A 245 -1.06 5.60 3.33
C ASN A 245 -1.60 4.18 3.60
N ARG A 246 -2.91 4.03 3.85
CA ARG A 246 -3.53 2.72 4.13
C ARG A 246 -3.37 1.67 3.03
N TRP A 247 -2.92 2.06 1.84
CA TRP A 247 -2.66 1.16 0.71
C TRP A 247 -1.18 0.91 0.45
N GLY A 248 -0.28 1.42 1.29
CA GLY A 248 1.14 1.11 1.26
C GLY A 248 2.07 2.34 1.22
N GLU A 249 3.37 2.04 1.17
CA GLU A 249 4.44 3.05 1.11
C GLU A 249 4.36 3.91 -0.15
N ASN A 250 4.90 5.14 -0.07
CA ASN A 250 5.00 6.00 -1.24
C ASN A 250 5.90 5.34 -2.30
N PRO A 251 5.39 5.10 -3.52
CA PRO A 251 6.19 4.45 -4.57
C PRO A 251 7.45 5.24 -4.97
N LYS A 252 7.47 6.57 -4.79
CA LYS A 252 8.68 7.39 -5.02
C LYS A 252 9.76 7.09 -3.96
N GLN A 253 9.37 6.90 -2.70
CA GLN A 253 10.30 6.64 -1.59
C GLN A 253 10.84 5.21 -1.61
N ALA A 254 9.99 4.23 -1.97
CA ALA A 254 10.42 2.84 -2.15
C ALA A 254 11.54 2.71 -3.20
N LEU A 255 11.46 3.47 -4.29
CA LEU A 255 12.50 3.52 -5.33
C LEU A 255 13.78 4.22 -4.88
N GLY A 256 13.66 5.32 -4.12
CA GLY A 256 14.81 6.02 -3.55
C GLY A 256 15.63 5.12 -2.62
N ARG A 257 14.96 4.31 -1.77
CA ARG A 257 15.63 3.33 -0.90
C ARG A 257 16.30 2.20 -1.68
N ALA A 258 15.67 1.70 -2.74
CA ALA A 258 16.25 0.64 -3.57
C ALA A 258 17.51 1.10 -4.33
N ASN A 259 17.56 2.37 -4.74
CA ASN A 259 18.70 2.93 -5.47
C ASN A 259 19.84 3.44 -4.56
N GLY A 260 19.56 3.74 -3.29
CA GLY A 260 20.55 4.19 -2.29
C GLY A 260 21.18 3.07 -1.46
N ALA A 261 20.98 1.81 -1.83
CA ALA A 261 21.52 0.63 -1.15
C ALA A 261 22.86 0.14 -1.73
N TYR A 262 23.66 1.05 -2.32
CA TYR A 262 25.04 0.81 -2.75
C TYR A 262 25.98 1.74 -1.99
#